data_AF-A0A378BXI3-F1
#
_entry.id   AF-A0A378BXI3-F1
#
_cell.length_a   1.000
_cell.length_b   1.000
_cell.length_c   1.000
_cell.angle_alpha   90.00
_cell.angle_beta   90.00
_cell.angle_gamma   90.00
#
_symmetry.space_group_name_H-M   'P 1'
#
loop_
_entity.id
_entity.type
_entity.pdbx_description
1 polymer ?
#
loop_
_entity_poly.entity_id
_entity_poly.type
_entity_poly.pdbx_seq_one_letter_code
_entity_poly.pdbx_strand_id
1 'polypeptide(L)' 'MNCLTRIRQRYPTLAASDKKLADYILSQPDETRHLSSQQLAAEAGVSQSSVVKFAQKLGFKGFPGAEAGP' A
#
# COMPACT_ATOMS: atom_id res chain seq x y z
N MET A 1 5.19 3.02 -15.95
CA MET A 1 4.61 1.75 -15.46
C MET A 1 3.70 2.08 -14.28
N ASN A 2 2.40 1.85 -14.38
CA ASN A 2 1.43 2.31 -13.39
C ASN A 2 1.51 1.48 -12.08
N CYS A 3 1.37 2.11 -10.91
CA CYS A 3 1.48 1.46 -9.60
C CYS A 3 0.53 0.25 -9.49
N LEU A 4 -0.69 0.39 -10.00
CA LEU A 4 -1.72 -0.65 -10.01
C LEU A 4 -1.30 -1.88 -10.83
N THR A 5 -0.62 -1.69 -11.96
CA THR A 5 -0.13 -2.79 -12.79
C THR A 5 0.93 -3.60 -12.05
N ARG A 6 1.83 -2.94 -11.31
CA ARG A 6 2.85 -3.62 -10.48
C ARG A 6 2.19 -4.44 -9.37
N ILE A 7 1.20 -3.87 -8.70
CA ILE A 7 0.44 -4.56 -7.64
C ILE A 7 -0.21 -5.81 -8.22
N ARG A 8 -0.91 -5.70 -9.35
CA ARG A 8 -1.64 -6.83 -9.94
C ARG A 8 -0.72 -7.96 -10.41
N GLN A 9 0.45 -7.64 -10.95
CA GLN A 9 1.47 -8.65 -11.31
C GLN A 9 2.06 -9.38 -10.10
N ARG A 10 2.24 -8.67 -8.98
CA ARG A 10 2.80 -9.24 -7.74
C ARG A 10 1.74 -9.89 -6.85
N TYR A 11 0.46 -9.56 -7.03
CA TYR A 11 -0.68 -10.05 -6.24
C TYR A 11 -0.65 -11.55 -5.91
N PRO A 12 -0.40 -12.47 -6.86
CA PRO A 12 -0.38 -13.90 -6.55
C PRO A 12 0.73 -14.31 -5.57
N THR A 13 1.83 -13.55 -5.49
CA THR A 13 2.98 -13.84 -4.61
C THR A 13 2.97 -13.05 -3.30
N LEU A 14 1.95 -12.22 -3.07
CA LEU A 14 1.79 -11.45 -1.84
C LEU A 14 1.36 -12.34 -0.66
N ALA A 15 1.85 -12.02 0.54
CA ALA A 15 1.36 -12.60 1.79
C ALA A 15 -0.07 -12.13 2.10
N ALA A 16 -0.78 -12.80 3.01
CA ALA A 16 -2.17 -12.45 3.36
C ALA A 16 -2.35 -10.97 3.74
N SER A 17 -1.45 -10.41 4.56
CA SER A 17 -1.50 -8.99 4.95
C SER A 17 -1.20 -8.05 3.78
N ASP A 18 -0.25 -8.41 2.90
CA ASP A 18 0.05 -7.62 1.70
C ASP A 18 -1.12 -7.67 0.69
N LYS A 19 -1.85 -8.79 0.60
CA LYS A 19 -3.04 -8.94 -0.24
C LYS A 19 -4.17 -8.02 0.21
N LYS A 20 -4.40 -7.87 1.51
CA LYS A 20 -5.40 -6.92 2.03
C LYS A 20 -5.13 -5.49 1.56
N LEU A 21 -3.88 -5.06 1.64
CA LEU A 21 -3.41 -3.77 1.13
C LEU A 21 -3.62 -3.66 -0.37
N ALA A 22 -3.19 -4.67 -1.12
CA ALA A 22 -3.35 -4.69 -2.57
C ALA A 22 -4.83 -4.67 -3.00
N ASP A 23 -5.71 -5.37 -2.30
CA ASP A 23 -7.14 -5.41 -2.57
C ASP A 23 -7.77 -4.03 -2.36
N TYR A 24 -7.49 -3.38 -1.23
CA TYR A 24 -7.95 -2.03 -0.96
C TYR A 24 -7.49 -1.03 -2.03
N ILE A 25 -6.18 -1.05 -2.36
CA ILE A 25 -5.60 -0.16 -3.37
C ILE A 25 -6.18 -0.42 -4.77
N LEU A 26 -6.44 -1.67 -5.12
CA LEU A 26 -7.02 -2.04 -6.42
C LEU A 26 -8.51 -1.74 -6.51
N SER A 27 -9.22 -1.81 -5.39
CA SER A 27 -10.66 -1.51 -5.30
C SER A 27 -10.91 0.00 -5.31
N GLN A 28 -10.13 0.77 -4.55
CA GLN A 28 -10.30 2.22 -4.36
C GLN A 28 -8.99 2.98 -4.61
N PRO A 29 -8.46 2.94 -5.86
CA PRO A 29 -7.18 3.54 -6.19
C PRO A 29 -7.18 5.06 -6.14
N ASP A 30 -8.34 5.71 -6.26
CA ASP A 30 -8.47 7.15 -6.17
C ASP A 30 -8.35 7.62 -4.71
N GLU A 31 -9.17 7.05 -3.84
CA GLU A 31 -9.16 7.33 -2.40
C GLU A 31 -7.81 7.05 -1.76
N THR A 32 -7.18 5.92 -2.11
CA THR A 32 -5.83 5.55 -1.65
C THR A 32 -4.79 6.67 -1.86
N ARG A 33 -4.91 7.48 -2.91
CA ARG A 33 -3.96 8.58 -3.21
C ARG A 33 -4.03 9.70 -2.17
N HIS A 34 -5.17 9.84 -1.52
CA HIS A 34 -5.45 10.86 -0.52
C HIS A 34 -5.19 10.36 0.92
N LEU A 35 -5.00 9.05 1.10
CA LEU A 35 -4.77 8.46 2.41
C LEU A 35 -3.30 8.48 2.80
N SER A 36 -3.02 8.90 4.04
CA SER A 36 -1.72 8.68 4.67
C SER A 36 -1.47 7.20 4.95
N SER A 37 -0.20 6.82 5.11
CA SER A 37 0.19 5.43 5.41
C SER A 37 -0.54 4.81 6.61
N GLN A 38 -0.83 5.61 7.65
CA GLN A 38 -1.57 5.16 8.83
C GLN A 38 -3.06 4.95 8.53
N GLN A 39 -3.68 5.81 7.73
CA GLN A 39 -5.09 5.68 7.36
C GLN A 39 -5.29 4.48 6.44
N LEU A 40 -4.44 4.33 5.43
CA LEU A 40 -4.44 3.15 4.57
C LEU A 40 -4.24 1.87 5.37
N ALA A 41 -3.43 1.90 6.44
CA ALA A 41 -3.25 0.75 7.31
C ALA A 41 -4.53 0.38 8.07
N ALA A 42 -5.21 1.38 8.62
CA ALA A 42 -6.47 1.19 9.32
C ALA A 42 -7.56 0.64 8.39
N GLU A 43 -7.72 1.24 7.21
CA GLU A 43 -8.71 0.85 6.21
C GLU A 43 -8.46 -0.56 5.65
N ALA A 44 -7.19 -0.88 5.36
CA ALA A 44 -6.82 -2.23 4.89
C ALA A 44 -6.75 -3.27 6.03
N GLY A 45 -6.94 -2.89 7.29
CA GLY A 45 -6.87 -3.78 8.44
C GLY A 45 -5.49 -4.42 8.63
N VAL A 46 -4.42 -3.63 8.45
CA VAL A 46 -3.02 -4.03 8.61
C VAL A 46 -2.26 -3.00 9.47
N SER A 47 -1.03 -3.31 9.86
CA SER A 47 -0.17 -2.34 10.55
C SER A 47 0.46 -1.33 9.58
N GLN A 48 0.73 -0.11 10.04
CA GLN A 48 1.43 0.92 9.26
C GLN A 48 2.77 0.42 8.71
N SER A 49 3.54 -0.33 9.51
CA SER A 49 4.79 -0.97 9.06
C SER A 49 4.60 -1.91 7.87
N SER A 50 3.45 -2.58 7.75
CA SER A 50 3.12 -3.42 6.60
C SER A 50 2.88 -2.58 5.36
N VAL A 51 2.22 -1.42 5.47
CA VAL A 51 2.03 -0.46 4.36
C VAL A 51 3.38 0.01 3.82
N VAL A 52 4.29 0.41 4.72
CA VAL A 52 5.63 0.88 4.33
C VAL A 52 6.43 -0.23 3.64
N LYS A 53 6.44 -1.44 4.21
CA LYS A 53 7.12 -2.61 3.60
C LYS A 53 6.52 -2.98 2.25
N PHE A 54 5.20 -2.90 2.11
CA PHE A 54 4.49 -3.16 0.86
C PHE A 54 4.90 -2.15 -0.23
N ALA A 55 4.94 -0.86 0.11
CA ALA A 55 5.40 0.19 -0.81
C ALA A 55 6.84 -0.03 -1.27
N GLN A 56 7.74 -0.35 -0.34
CA GLN A 56 9.13 -0.67 -0.64
C GLN A 56 9.25 -1.90 -1.55
N LYS A 57 8.48 -2.97 -1.29
CA LYS A 57 8.42 -4.19 -2.13
C LYS A 57 7.99 -3.91 -3.56
N LEU A 58 7.14 -2.92 -3.78
CA LEU A 58 6.69 -2.51 -5.12
C LEU A 58 7.70 -1.60 -5.84
N GLY A 59 8.79 -1.22 -5.18
CA GLY A 59 9.84 -0.37 -5.73
C GLY A 59 9.61 1.13 -5.50
N PHE A 60 8.67 1.51 -4.64
CA PHE A 60 8.55 2.90 -4.19
C PHE A 60 9.62 3.16 -3.14
N LYS A 61 10.38 4.25 -3.33
CA LYS A 61 11.49 4.65 -2.44
C LYS A 61 11.03 5.15 -1.06
N GLY A 62 9.74 5.06 -0.80
CA GLY A 62 8.99 5.50 0.37
C GLY A 62 7.52 5.64 -0.04
N PHE A 63 6.58 5.43 0.88
CA PHE A 63 5.19 5.82 0.64
C PHE A 63 5.14 7.35 0.67
N PRO A 64 4.65 8.05 -0.37
CA PRO A 64 4.49 9.51 -0.32
C PRO A 64 3.53 9.83 0.84
N GLY A 65 4.02 10.51 1.87
CA GLY A 65 3.30 10.70 3.13
C GLY A 65 3.82 9.88 4.32
N ALA A 66 4.94 9.17 4.18
CA ALA A 66 5.80 8.81 5.32
C ALA A 66 6.62 10.03 5.77
N GLU A 67 5.94 11.16 6.00
CA GLU A 67 6.48 12.22 6.83
C GLU A 67 6.48 11.67 8.26
N ALA A 68 7.68 11.51 8.82
CA ALA A 68 7.82 11.43 10.26
C ALA A 68 7.19 12.73 10.79
N GLY A 69 6.07 12.60 11.52
CA GLY A 69 5.59 13.70 12.35
C GLY A 69 6.72 14.15 13.29
N PRO A 70 6.69 15.43 13.72
CA PRO A 70 7.81 16.12 14.35
C PRO A 70 8.44 15.39 15.54
#